data_AF-A0A7Z6UHV8-F1
#
_entry.id   AF-A0A7Z6UHV8-F1
#
_cell.length_a   1.000
_cell.length_b   1.000
_cell.length_c   1.000
_cell.angle_alpha   90.00
_cell.angle_beta   90.00
_cell.angle_gamma   90.00
#
_symmetry.space_group_name_H-M   'P 1'
#
loop_
_entity.id
_entity.type
_entity.pdbx_description
1 polymer ?
#
loop_
_entity_poly.entity_id
_entity_poly.type
_entity_poly.pdbx_seq_one_letter_code
_entity_poly.pdbx_strand_id
1 'polypeptide(L)' 'MEDEVIIGAGSLVPPGKVLESGFLYVGRPVKQVRALTEKEIAFFPYSATNYVKLKDQHLAEGFDQPC' A
#
# COMPACT_ATOMS: atom_id res chain seq x y z
N MET A 1 1.91 -10.92 -7.42
CA MET A 1 1.88 -9.45 -7.35
C MET A 1 3.31 -9.00 -7.45
N GLU A 2 3.61 -8.04 -8.30
CA GLU A 2 4.95 -7.46 -8.38
C GLU A 2 5.12 -6.40 -7.29
N ASP A 3 6.35 -6.09 -6.92
CA ASP A 3 6.68 -5.02 -5.98
C ASP A 3 6.28 -3.65 -6.56
N GLU A 4 5.98 -2.67 -5.70
CA GLU A 4 5.70 -1.27 -6.09
C GLU A 4 4.41 -1.04 -6.92
N VAL A 5 3.33 -1.76 -6.60
CA VAL A 5 2.01 -1.55 -7.20
C VAL A 5 1.12 -0.72 -6.28
N ILE A 6 0.52 0.38 -6.78
CA ILE A 6 -0.49 1.13 -6.03
C ILE A 6 -1.89 0.74 -6.50
N ILE A 7 -2.70 0.32 -5.53
CA ILE A 7 -4.12 0.05 -5.72
C ILE A 7 -4.90 1.19 -5.08
N GLY A 8 -5.70 1.90 -5.89
CA GLY A 8 -6.57 2.97 -5.39
C GLY A 8 -7.61 2.43 -4.41
N ALA A 9 -7.92 3.20 -3.36
CA ALA A 9 -8.95 2.85 -2.39
C ALA A 9 -10.29 2.53 -3.09
N GLY A 10 -10.94 1.45 -2.66
CA GLY A 10 -12.21 0.98 -3.26
C GLY A 10 -12.06 0.15 -4.53
N SER A 11 -10.85 -0.26 -4.91
CA SER A 11 -10.63 -1.13 -6.06
C SER A 11 -10.82 -2.60 -5.71
N LEU A 12 -11.31 -3.40 -6.68
CA LEU A 12 -11.52 -4.84 -6.53
C LEU A 12 -10.60 -5.59 -7.50
N VAL A 13 -9.59 -6.27 -6.94
CA VAL A 13 -8.65 -7.09 -7.71
C VAL A 13 -9.29 -8.47 -7.95
N PRO A 14 -9.58 -8.86 -9.19
CA PRO A 14 -10.08 -10.19 -9.49
C PRO A 14 -8.97 -11.25 -9.29
N PRO A 15 -9.33 -12.47 -8.87
CA PRO A 15 -8.38 -13.55 -8.68
C PRO A 15 -7.70 -13.93 -10.02
N GLY A 16 -6.38 -14.13 -9.99
CA GLY A 16 -5.59 -14.50 -11.17
C GLY A 16 -5.05 -13.33 -12.00
N LYS A 17 -5.37 -12.08 -11.65
CA LYS A 17 -4.82 -10.91 -12.36
C LYS A 17 -3.43 -10.56 -11.86
N VAL A 18 -2.45 -10.55 -12.77
CA VAL A 18 -1.11 -10.03 -12.52
C VAL A 18 -1.17 -8.51 -12.63
N LEU A 19 -0.65 -7.83 -11.60
CA LEU A 19 -0.54 -6.38 -11.56
C LEU A 19 0.94 -6.04 -11.81
N GLU A 20 1.19 -5.28 -12.87
CA GLU A 20 2.52 -4.83 -13.27
C GLU A 20 3.05 -3.79 -12.29
N SER A 21 4.33 -3.93 -11.93
CA SER A 21 5.05 -2.97 -11.09
C SER A 21 5.04 -1.57 -11.72
N GLY A 22 4.95 -0.52 -10.90
CA GLY A 22 5.06 0.85 -11.38
C GLY A 22 3.78 1.45 -11.97
N PHE A 23 2.62 0.80 -11.78
CA PHE A 23 1.34 1.31 -12.30
C PHE A 23 0.28 1.53 -11.20
N LEU A 24 -0.57 2.54 -11.46
CA LEU A 24 -1.74 2.84 -10.64
C LEU A 24 -2.96 2.09 -11.17
N TYR A 25 -3.53 1.27 -10.28
CA TYR A 25 -4.67 0.42 -10.57
C TYR A 25 -5.90 0.90 -9.80
N VAL A 26 -6.97 1.25 -10.52
CA VAL A 26 -8.21 1.77 -9.90
C VAL A 26 -9.44 1.10 -10.50
N GLY A 27 -10.47 0.88 -9.67
CA GLY A 27 -11.81 0.52 -10.10
C GLY A 27 -12.24 -0.90 -9.72
N ARG A 28 -13.49 -1.23 -10.09
CA ARG A 28 -14.14 -2.52 -9.81
C ARG A 28 -14.80 -3.01 -11.11
N PRO A 29 -14.20 -3.92 -11.88
CA PRO A 29 -12.90 -4.57 -11.68
C PRO A 29 -11.72 -3.63 -11.95
N VAL A 30 -10.59 -3.91 -11.32
CA VAL A 30 -9.40 -3.06 -11.37
C VAL A 30 -8.86 -2.88 -12.80
N LYS A 31 -8.60 -1.63 -13.19
CA LYS A 31 -7.99 -1.25 -14.47
C LYS A 31 -6.72 -0.43 -14.25
N GLN A 32 -5.75 -0.62 -15.12
CA GLN A 32 -4.53 0.18 -15.18
C GLN A 32 -4.91 1.56 -15.69
N VAL A 33 -4.63 2.60 -14.91
CA VAL A 33 -5.00 3.98 -15.25
C VAL A 33 -3.81 4.71 -15.84
N ARG A 34 -2.67 4.67 -15.14
CA ARG A 34 -1.44 5.37 -15.51
C ARG A 34 -0.23 4.78 -14.82
N ALA A 35 0.97 5.11 -15.31
CA ALA A 35 2.22 4.87 -14.59
C ALA A 35 2.28 5.71 -13.30
N LEU A 36 2.96 5.17 -12.30
CA LEU A 36 3.24 5.84 -11.04
C LEU A 36 4.24 6.98 -11.26
N THR A 37 4.02 8.06 -10.54
CA THR A 37 4.99 9.16 -10.49
C THR A 37 6.11 8.84 -9.52
N GLU A 38 7.29 9.43 -9.72
CA GLU A 38 8.45 9.21 -8.84
C GLU A 38 8.14 9.54 -7.37
N LYS A 39 7.25 10.51 -7.12
CA LYS A 39 6.78 10.84 -5.77
C LYS A 39 5.97 9.72 -5.12
N GLU A 40 5.14 9.02 -5.91
CA GLU A 40 4.35 7.88 -5.44
C GLU A 40 5.25 6.67 -5.17
N ILE A 41 6.25 6.45 -6.03
CA ILE A 41 7.28 5.40 -5.83
C ILE A 41 8.09 5.69 -4.56
N ALA A 42 8.54 6.94 -4.36
CA ALA A 42 9.26 7.35 -3.16
C ALA A 42 8.40 7.30 -1.88
N PHE A 43 7.08 7.25 -2.00
CA PHE A 43 6.17 7.15 -0.85
C PHE A 43 6.11 5.74 -0.25
N PHE A 44 6.45 4.69 -1.02
CA PHE A 44 6.50 3.32 -0.50
C PHE A 44 7.41 3.16 0.73
N PRO A 45 8.72 3.49 0.67
CA PRO A 45 9.60 3.38 1.84
C PRO A 45 9.21 4.34 2.97
N TYR A 46 8.68 5.52 2.63
CA TYR A 46 8.22 6.51 3.60
C TYR A 46 7.03 6.00 4.43
N SER A 47 6.01 5.45 3.77
CA SER A 47 4.82 4.91 4.43
C SER A 47 5.17 3.74 5.36
N ALA A 48 6.03 2.81 4.91
CA ALA A 48 6.51 1.71 5.74
C ALA A 48 7.21 2.22 7.01
N THR A 49 8.09 3.22 6.86
CA THR A 49 8.80 3.83 8.00
C THR A 49 7.84 4.51 8.97
N ASN A 50 6.78 5.17 8.47
CA ASN A 50 5.80 5.82 9.31
C ASN A 50 4.97 4.82 10.14
N TYR A 51 4.59 3.68 9.56
CA TYR A 51 3.91 2.60 10.30
C TYR A 51 4.81 1.94 11.34
N VAL A 52 6.11 1.80 11.07
CA VAL A 52 7.07 1.30 12.07
C VAL A 52 7.14 2.24 13.26
N LYS A 53 7.28 3.55 13.04
CA LYS A 53 7.27 4.52 14.14
C LYS A 53 5.96 4.51 14.94
N LEU A 54 4.83 4.39 14.25
CA LEU A 54 3.51 4.34 14.88
C LEU A 54 3.34 3.06 15.73
N LYS A 55 3.79 1.89 15.25
CA LYS A 55 3.74 0.65 16.03
C LYS A 55 4.62 0.76 17.28
N ASP A 56 5.80 1.38 17.16
CA ASP A 56 6.75 1.50 18.27
C ASP A 56 6.20 2.45 19.33
N GLN A 57 5.46 3.50 18.93
CA GLN A 57 4.72 4.36 19.84
C GLN A 57 3.58 3.62 20.56
N HIS A 58 2.78 2.81 19.85
CA HIS A 58 1.73 2.01 20.48
C HIS A 58 2.26 0.93 21.43
N LEU A 59 3.41 0.33 21.11
CA LEU A 59 4.11 -0.59 22.01
C LEU A 59 4.60 0.14 23.26
N ALA A 60 5.10 1.37 23.12
CA ALA A 60 5.54 2.19 24.24
C ALA A 60 4.37 2.69 25.13
N GLU A 61 3.18 2.87 24.57
CA GLU A 61 1.96 3.25 25.31
C GLU A 61 1.26 2.07 26.00
N GLY A 62 1.74 0.83 25.83
CA GLY A 62 1.24 -0.34 26.57
C GLY A 62 -0.10 -0.90 26.10
N PHE A 63 -0.52 -0.61 24.86
CA PHE A 63 -1.74 -1.19 24.27
C PHE A 63 -1.65 -2.72 24.03
N ASP A 64 -0.49 -3.34 24.30
CA ASP A 64 -0.30 -4.80 24.25
C ASP A 64 -0.67 -5.51 25.56
N GLN A 65 -0.91 -4.77 26.65
CA GLN A 65 -1.27 -5.38 27.92
C GLN A 65 -2.72 -5.89 27.88
N PRO A 66 -2.96 -7.21 27.98
CA PRO A 66 -4.30 -7.70 28.28
C PRO A 66 -4.69 -7.21 29.69
N CYS A 67 -5.97 -6.93 29.85
CA CYS A 67 -6.62 -6.55 31.11
C CYS A 67 -6.22 -7.43 32.29
#